data_AF-A0A960KB89-F1
#
_entry.id   AF-A0A960KB89-F1
#
_cell.length_a   1.000
_cell.length_b   1.000
_cell.length_c   1.000
_cell.angle_alpha   90.00
_cell.angle_beta   90.00
_cell.angle_gamma   90.00
#
_symmetry.space_group_name_H-M   'P 1'
#
loop_
_entity.id
_entity.type
_entity.pdbx_description
1 polymer ?
#
loop_
_entity_poly.entity_id
_entity_poly.type
_entity_poly.pdbx_seq_one_letter_code
_entity_poly.pdbx_strand_id
1 'polypeptide(L)'
;IEHQAYLQLLAAARGASVSPVVSAGVSRTGDAILATELVGRRLDELASTELDDRLLAGLWSALFDLHGAGVSHGDLRAEVLRVDDGTVVIGSFGHAEPIARAGQVHADRAQLLVVTALLVGADRAVDVAMDALAPEAPEGVAALLGFLQTAALGPELRGAADEAGLSLDELRVAMAEAAGIEVPELQKVWRVTWGSIARLALLAFVAYVLISQLADIGWDTIVDAVASADDAILAVALAFGQVPRVATAKSLQTASPTPVPLARLARLEFAITFVNLAVPSTAARVAVNIRFFQRSGATAGGALSASALDSVFGFVAQISLLATCLLLGLGTLSLPPLASESDDRADLVPLLVGLLVLVAVAAAVVWFVPKVRAAAVHLVGQLREALTILRSPSAVARLFLYNVLAQVLFSIAIWIVLQAFDQPVAITDVIIINVAVALFAGLMPVPGGVGVTEGALTAGFVAVGVPQATALAAALCYRLITFYLPPLWGYVALRSLRRDGYL
;
A
#
# COMPACT_ATOMS: atom_id res chain seq x y z
N ILE A 1 -4.81 -30.19 -17.17
CA ILE A 1 -5.62 -30.72 -18.30
C ILE A 1 -6.69 -31.68 -17.83
N GLU A 2 -6.36 -32.74 -17.09
CA GLU A 2 -7.38 -33.66 -16.55
C GLU A 2 -8.46 -32.94 -15.74
N HIS A 3 -8.07 -31.99 -14.89
CA HIS A 3 -9.00 -31.12 -14.16
C HIS A 3 -9.97 -30.35 -15.07
N GLN A 4 -9.44 -29.73 -16.12
CA GLN A 4 -10.23 -28.96 -17.09
C GLN A 4 -11.18 -29.86 -17.89
N ALA A 5 -10.68 -30.99 -18.39
CA ALA A 5 -11.47 -31.96 -19.13
C ALA A 5 -12.58 -32.56 -18.24
N TYR A 6 -12.26 -32.86 -16.98
CA TYR A 6 -13.23 -33.36 -16.00
C TYR A 6 -14.37 -32.36 -15.77
N LEU A 7 -14.07 -31.09 -15.51
CA LEU A 7 -15.09 -30.07 -15.27
C LEU A 7 -15.96 -29.83 -16.51
N GLN A 8 -15.37 -29.82 -17.69
CA GLN A 8 -16.09 -29.63 -18.94
C GLN A 8 -16.99 -30.83 -19.27
N LEU A 9 -16.50 -32.06 -19.07
CA LEU A 9 -17.32 -33.28 -19.21
C LEU A 9 -18.42 -33.35 -18.15
N LEU A 10 -18.15 -32.94 -16.90
CA LEU A 10 -19.14 -32.87 -15.83
C LEU A 10 -20.25 -31.86 -16.16
N ALA A 11 -19.88 -30.68 -16.66
CA ALA A 11 -20.82 -29.66 -17.08
C ALA A 11 -21.71 -30.16 -18.23
N ALA A 12 -21.10 -30.74 -19.27
CA ALA A 12 -21.83 -31.33 -20.40
C ALA A 12 -22.76 -32.47 -19.95
N ALA A 13 -22.30 -33.37 -19.08
CA ALA A 13 -23.09 -34.49 -18.57
C ALA A 13 -24.31 -34.04 -17.74
N ARG A 14 -24.26 -32.81 -17.20
CA ARG A 14 -25.36 -32.19 -16.45
C ARG A 14 -26.21 -31.25 -17.30
N GLY A 15 -25.99 -31.23 -18.62
CA GLY A 15 -26.81 -30.48 -19.58
C GLY A 15 -26.37 -29.04 -19.81
N ALA A 16 -25.24 -28.59 -19.23
CA ALA A 16 -24.71 -27.27 -19.54
C ALA A 16 -24.16 -27.22 -20.97
N SER A 17 -24.48 -26.15 -21.69
CA SER A 17 -24.01 -25.93 -23.06
C SER A 17 -22.53 -25.49 -23.07
N VAL A 18 -21.63 -26.46 -23.23
CA VAL A 18 -20.18 -26.24 -23.19
C VAL A 18 -19.51 -26.83 -24.42
N SER A 19 -18.33 -26.33 -24.79
CA SER A 19 -17.61 -26.87 -25.96
C SER A 19 -17.33 -28.36 -25.77
N PRO A 20 -17.65 -29.23 -26.75
CA PRO A 20 -17.40 -30.67 -26.63
C PRO A 20 -15.92 -31.00 -26.47
N VAL A 21 -15.60 -31.90 -25.54
CA VAL A 21 -14.25 -32.46 -25.42
C VAL A 21 -14.11 -33.59 -26.46
N VAL A 22 -13.18 -33.42 -27.40
CA VAL A 22 -12.90 -34.39 -28.47
C VAL A 22 -11.86 -35.41 -28.00
N SER A 23 -10.79 -34.94 -27.37
CA SER A 23 -9.71 -35.81 -26.89
C SER A 23 -8.88 -35.12 -25.82
N ALA A 24 -8.34 -35.91 -24.88
CA ALA A 24 -7.35 -35.47 -23.92
C ALA A 24 -6.20 -36.48 -23.90
N GLY A 25 -4.96 -36.02 -23.86
CA GLY A 25 -3.81 -36.91 -23.89
C GLY A 25 -2.50 -36.23 -23.51
N VAL A 26 -1.41 -36.97 -23.60
CA VAL A 26 -0.05 -36.50 -23.33
C VAL A 26 0.82 -36.77 -24.56
N SER A 27 1.61 -35.78 -24.98
CA SER A 27 2.53 -35.88 -26.09
C SER A 27 3.72 -36.78 -25.74
N ARG A 28 4.51 -37.17 -26.75
CA ARG A 28 5.75 -37.92 -26.53
C ARG A 28 6.80 -37.16 -25.71
N THR A 29 6.70 -35.83 -25.61
CA THR A 29 7.58 -34.96 -24.83
C THR A 29 7.07 -34.70 -23.41
N GLY A 30 5.89 -35.24 -23.05
CA GLY A 30 5.27 -35.04 -21.73
C GLY A 30 4.32 -33.83 -21.66
N ASP A 31 4.07 -33.15 -22.77
CA ASP A 31 3.13 -32.02 -22.83
C ASP A 31 1.69 -32.55 -22.85
N ALA A 32 0.85 -32.08 -21.94
CA ALA A 32 -0.55 -32.45 -21.96
C ALA A 32 -1.28 -31.67 -23.08
N ILE A 33 -2.23 -32.32 -23.76
CA ILE A 33 -3.08 -31.72 -24.80
C ILE A 33 -4.55 -31.98 -24.48
N LEU A 34 -5.38 -30.94 -24.62
CA LEU A 34 -6.84 -31.02 -24.63
C LEU A 34 -7.35 -30.49 -25.96
N ALA A 35 -8.06 -31.32 -26.71
CA ALA A 35 -8.74 -30.94 -27.94
C ALA A 35 -10.23 -30.78 -27.65
N THR A 36 -10.75 -29.57 -27.88
CA THR A 36 -12.17 -29.25 -27.81
C THR A 36 -12.66 -28.80 -29.17
N GLU A 37 -13.92 -29.09 -29.48
CA GLU A 37 -14.56 -28.62 -30.69
C GLU A 37 -14.92 -27.14 -30.58
N LEU A 38 -14.67 -26.37 -31.64
CA LEU A 38 -15.07 -24.97 -31.75
C LEU A 38 -16.43 -24.88 -32.43
N VAL A 39 -17.47 -24.76 -31.61
CA VAL A 39 -18.87 -24.69 -32.07
C VAL A 39 -19.29 -23.23 -32.24
N GLY A 40 -19.96 -22.89 -33.34
CA GLY A 40 -20.45 -21.54 -33.60
C GLY A 40 -19.39 -20.45 -33.82
N ARG A 41 -19.80 -19.18 -33.79
CA ARG A 41 -18.93 -17.97 -33.87
C ARG A 41 -18.65 -17.38 -32.48
N ARG A 42 -17.56 -16.63 -32.30
CA ARG A 42 -17.31 -15.94 -31.02
C ARG A 42 -18.32 -14.81 -30.83
N LEU A 43 -18.64 -14.51 -29.58
CA LEU A 43 -19.59 -13.46 -29.23
C LEU A 43 -19.15 -12.07 -29.73
N ASP A 44 -17.84 -11.80 -29.72
CA ASP A 44 -17.26 -10.53 -30.20
C ASP A 44 -17.07 -10.43 -31.71
N GLU A 45 -17.30 -11.51 -32.44
CA GLU A 45 -17.32 -11.52 -33.92
C GLU A 45 -18.73 -11.20 -34.46
N LEU A 46 -19.75 -11.15 -33.60
CA LEU A 46 -21.12 -10.85 -33.98
C LEU A 46 -21.32 -9.35 -34.22
N ALA A 47 -22.14 -9.00 -35.22
CA ALA A 47 -22.55 -7.62 -35.40
C ALA A 47 -23.48 -7.18 -34.25
N SER A 48 -23.49 -5.89 -33.92
CA SER A 48 -24.36 -5.33 -32.87
C SER A 48 -25.86 -5.59 -33.11
N THR A 49 -26.26 -5.76 -34.37
CA THR A 49 -27.64 -6.12 -34.75
C THR A 49 -28.00 -7.57 -34.45
N GLU A 50 -27.01 -8.46 -34.30
CA GLU A 50 -27.19 -9.87 -33.95
C GLU A 50 -27.23 -10.09 -32.44
N LEU A 51 -26.76 -9.12 -31.65
CA LEU A 51 -26.82 -9.12 -30.19
C LEU A 51 -28.20 -8.65 -29.71
N ASP A 52 -29.24 -9.45 -29.99
CA ASP A 52 -30.61 -9.20 -29.54
C ASP A 52 -30.83 -9.62 -28.07
N ASP A 53 -31.94 -9.20 -27.48
CA ASP A 53 -32.21 -9.46 -26.04
C ASP A 53 -32.38 -10.97 -25.76
N ARG A 54 -32.82 -11.73 -26.77
CA ARG A 54 -32.94 -13.19 -26.68
C ARG A 54 -31.56 -13.84 -26.52
N LEU A 55 -30.58 -13.42 -27.32
CA LEU A 55 -29.22 -13.93 -27.22
C LEU A 55 -28.58 -13.53 -25.88
N LEU A 56 -28.76 -12.28 -25.45
CA LEU A 56 -28.25 -11.81 -24.16
C LEU A 56 -28.85 -12.59 -22.99
N ALA A 57 -30.15 -12.87 -23.01
CA ALA A 57 -30.79 -13.75 -22.03
C ALA A 57 -30.27 -15.20 -22.12
N GLY A 58 -29.91 -15.66 -23.32
CA GLY A 58 -29.25 -16.94 -23.56
C GLY A 58 -27.87 -17.04 -22.89
N LEU A 59 -27.11 -15.93 -22.82
CA LEU A 59 -25.82 -15.90 -22.12
C LEU A 59 -25.99 -16.16 -20.63
N TRP A 60 -26.97 -15.51 -20.01
CA TRP A 60 -27.31 -15.70 -18.59
C TRP A 60 -27.81 -17.12 -18.32
N SER A 61 -28.67 -17.64 -19.20
CA SER A 61 -29.19 -19.01 -19.09
C SER A 61 -28.05 -20.03 -19.15
N ALA A 62 -27.13 -19.90 -20.11
CA ALA A 62 -25.96 -20.78 -20.22
C ALA A 62 -25.05 -20.71 -18.98
N LEU A 63 -24.89 -19.52 -18.39
CA LEU A 63 -24.14 -19.36 -17.15
C LEU A 63 -24.84 -20.02 -15.95
N PHE A 64 -26.17 -19.88 -15.85
CA PHE A 64 -26.95 -20.55 -14.80
C PHE A 64 -26.93 -22.07 -14.95
N ASP A 65 -26.97 -22.60 -16.17
CA ASP A 65 -26.84 -24.03 -16.43
C ASP A 65 -25.45 -24.54 -15.99
N LEU A 66 -24.40 -23.76 -16.26
CA LEU A 66 -23.05 -24.07 -15.80
C LEU A 66 -22.94 -24.07 -14.27
N HIS A 67 -23.54 -23.08 -13.61
CA HIS A 67 -23.60 -23.02 -12.14
C HIS A 67 -24.45 -24.15 -11.55
N GLY A 68 -25.57 -24.49 -12.20
CA GLY A 68 -26.42 -25.64 -11.86
C GLY A 68 -25.70 -26.98 -12.02
N ALA A 69 -24.75 -27.06 -12.96
CA ALA A 69 -23.84 -28.19 -13.08
C ALA A 69 -22.77 -28.24 -11.97
N GLY A 70 -22.69 -27.22 -11.10
CA GLY A 70 -21.76 -27.15 -9.98
C GLY A 70 -20.37 -26.66 -10.38
N VAL A 71 -20.25 -25.93 -11.49
CA VAL A 71 -18.97 -25.44 -12.02
C VAL A 71 -19.00 -23.91 -12.12
N SER A 72 -17.98 -23.23 -11.61
CA SER A 72 -17.73 -21.81 -11.88
C SER A 72 -16.67 -21.68 -12.97
N HIS A 73 -16.84 -20.72 -13.87
CA HIS A 73 -15.95 -20.52 -15.01
C HIS A 73 -14.66 -19.79 -14.63
N GLY A 74 -14.75 -18.75 -13.81
CA GLY A 74 -13.62 -17.98 -13.27
C GLY A 74 -12.99 -16.94 -14.20
N ASP A 75 -13.21 -17.08 -15.53
CA ASP A 75 -12.60 -16.22 -16.55
C ASP A 75 -13.52 -16.01 -17.78
N LEU A 76 -14.72 -15.49 -17.55
CA LEU A 76 -15.69 -15.16 -18.61
C LEU A 76 -15.23 -13.93 -19.39
N ARG A 77 -15.22 -14.08 -20.71
CA ARG A 77 -14.84 -13.06 -21.70
C ARG A 77 -15.58 -13.31 -23.01
N ALA A 78 -15.65 -12.33 -23.89
CA ALA A 78 -16.41 -12.47 -25.13
C ALA A 78 -15.84 -13.60 -26.04
N GLU A 79 -14.55 -13.88 -25.95
CA GLU A 79 -13.87 -14.90 -26.78
C GLU A 79 -14.17 -16.35 -26.35
N VAL A 80 -14.55 -16.56 -25.09
CA VAL A 80 -14.88 -17.91 -24.57
C VAL A 80 -16.36 -18.23 -24.72
N LEU A 81 -17.18 -17.22 -25.02
CA LEU A 81 -18.60 -17.35 -25.30
C LEU A 81 -18.78 -17.46 -26.81
N ARG A 82 -19.43 -18.54 -27.24
CA ARG A 82 -19.71 -18.79 -28.66
C ARG A 82 -21.20 -18.95 -28.90
N VAL A 83 -21.64 -18.67 -30.12
CA VAL A 83 -23.05 -18.72 -30.51
C VAL A 83 -23.20 -19.60 -31.74
N ASP A 84 -24.03 -20.63 -31.60
CA ASP A 84 -24.34 -21.64 -32.62
C ASP A 84 -25.85 -21.75 -32.79
N ASP A 85 -26.37 -21.33 -33.93
CA ASP A 85 -27.82 -21.25 -34.22
C ASP A 85 -28.66 -20.63 -33.07
N GLY A 86 -28.12 -19.58 -32.45
CA GLY A 86 -28.76 -18.86 -31.33
C GLY A 86 -28.60 -19.51 -29.95
N THR A 87 -27.89 -20.64 -29.87
CA THR A 87 -27.52 -21.30 -28.61
C THR A 87 -26.14 -20.82 -28.17
N VAL A 88 -26.02 -20.45 -26.89
CA VAL A 88 -24.75 -20.03 -26.30
C VAL A 88 -23.98 -21.27 -25.84
N VAL A 89 -22.69 -21.34 -26.19
CA VAL A 89 -21.77 -22.40 -25.80
C VAL A 89 -20.59 -21.78 -25.05
N ILE A 90 -20.30 -22.28 -23.83
CA ILE A 90 -19.19 -21.81 -23.00
C ILE A 90 -17.96 -22.70 -23.24
N GLY A 91 -16.83 -22.09 -23.60
CA GLY A 91 -15.56 -22.78 -23.82
C GLY A 91 -14.48 -22.40 -22.81
N SER A 92 -13.26 -22.93 -22.99
CA SER A 92 -12.04 -22.50 -22.25
C SER A 92 -12.08 -22.61 -20.72
N PHE A 93 -12.22 -23.83 -20.22
CA PHE A 93 -12.30 -24.15 -18.77
C PHE A 93 -10.95 -24.07 -18.00
N GLY A 94 -9.98 -23.31 -18.48
CA GLY A 94 -8.63 -23.25 -17.90
C GLY A 94 -8.60 -22.69 -16.46
N HIS A 95 -9.55 -21.82 -16.14
CA HIS A 95 -9.74 -21.21 -14.82
C HIS A 95 -10.96 -21.77 -14.06
N ALA A 96 -11.61 -22.80 -14.62
CA ALA A 96 -12.83 -23.34 -14.05
C ALA A 96 -12.55 -24.13 -12.76
N GLU A 97 -13.49 -24.04 -11.82
CA GLU A 97 -13.42 -24.71 -10.53
C GLU A 97 -14.79 -25.34 -10.18
N PRO A 98 -14.81 -26.44 -9.41
CA PRO A 98 -16.04 -26.85 -8.74
C PRO A 98 -16.52 -25.74 -7.80
N ILE A 99 -17.82 -25.47 -7.81
CA ILE A 99 -18.42 -24.47 -6.91
C ILE A 99 -18.34 -25.03 -5.48
N ALA A 100 -17.51 -24.40 -4.67
CA ALA A 100 -17.38 -24.65 -3.24
C ALA A 100 -17.91 -23.48 -2.39
N ARG A 101 -18.02 -22.28 -2.99
CA ARG A 101 -18.44 -21.05 -2.31
C ARG A 101 -19.38 -20.24 -3.20
N ALA A 102 -20.40 -19.63 -2.61
CA ALA A 102 -21.33 -18.75 -3.33
C ALA A 102 -20.62 -17.58 -4.05
N GLY A 103 -19.50 -17.09 -3.51
CA GLY A 103 -18.73 -16.02 -4.14
C GLY A 103 -18.17 -16.35 -5.53
N GLN A 104 -17.93 -17.62 -5.86
CA GLN A 104 -17.50 -18.02 -7.21
C GLN A 104 -18.61 -17.76 -8.24
N VAL A 105 -19.86 -18.08 -7.89
CA VAL A 105 -21.05 -17.81 -8.71
C VAL A 105 -21.23 -16.31 -8.94
N HIS A 106 -21.14 -15.51 -7.88
CA HIS A 106 -21.33 -14.06 -7.99
C HIS A 106 -20.20 -13.37 -8.77
N ALA A 107 -18.96 -13.87 -8.68
CA ALA A 107 -17.86 -13.37 -9.49
C ALA A 107 -18.08 -13.63 -10.98
N ASP A 108 -18.51 -14.84 -11.37
CA ASP A 108 -18.84 -15.14 -12.76
C ASP A 108 -20.00 -14.26 -13.27
N ARG A 109 -21.06 -14.09 -12.48
CA ARG A 109 -22.20 -13.22 -12.85
C ARG A 109 -21.76 -11.76 -13.03
N ALA A 110 -20.87 -11.26 -12.18
CA ALA A 110 -20.29 -9.93 -12.33
C ALA A 110 -19.43 -9.82 -13.59
N GLN A 111 -18.64 -10.84 -13.92
CA GLN A 111 -17.87 -10.88 -15.17
C GLN A 111 -18.80 -10.88 -16.39
N LEU A 112 -19.87 -11.66 -16.39
CA LEU A 112 -20.84 -11.69 -17.48
C LEU A 112 -21.52 -10.33 -17.68
N LEU A 113 -21.93 -9.66 -16.60
CA LEU A 113 -22.49 -8.32 -16.67
C LEU A 113 -21.52 -7.34 -17.34
N VAL A 114 -20.23 -7.37 -16.97
CA VAL A 114 -19.19 -6.53 -17.58
C VAL A 114 -19.01 -6.87 -19.06
N VAL A 115 -18.96 -8.16 -19.43
CA VAL A 115 -18.90 -8.59 -20.83
C VAL A 115 -20.07 -8.04 -21.63
N THR A 116 -21.30 -8.15 -21.12
CA THR A 116 -22.48 -7.62 -21.82
C THR A 116 -22.48 -6.09 -21.88
N ALA A 117 -22.02 -5.40 -20.83
CA ALA A 117 -21.93 -3.94 -20.82
C ALA A 117 -20.92 -3.42 -21.86
N LEU A 118 -19.82 -4.14 -22.09
CA LEU A 118 -18.85 -3.81 -23.13
C LEU A 118 -19.40 -3.99 -24.55
N LEU A 119 -20.31 -4.95 -24.74
CA LEU A 119 -20.85 -5.28 -26.05
C LEU A 119 -22.06 -4.41 -26.45
N VAL A 120 -22.96 -4.15 -25.50
CA VAL A 120 -24.26 -3.48 -25.80
C VAL A 120 -24.51 -2.19 -25.00
N GLY A 121 -23.56 -1.78 -24.15
CA GLY A 121 -23.68 -0.63 -23.26
C GLY A 121 -24.26 -0.99 -21.90
N ALA A 122 -24.00 -0.12 -20.91
CA ALA A 122 -24.35 -0.34 -19.51
C ALA A 122 -25.86 -0.51 -19.29
N ASP A 123 -26.68 0.41 -19.80
CA ASP A 123 -28.14 0.43 -19.57
C ASP A 123 -28.79 -0.89 -20.02
N ARG A 124 -28.55 -1.28 -21.28
CA ARG A 124 -29.11 -2.50 -21.86
C ARG A 124 -28.58 -3.77 -21.17
N ALA A 125 -27.32 -3.78 -20.75
CA ALA A 125 -26.75 -4.90 -20.01
C ALA A 125 -27.38 -5.05 -18.61
N VAL A 126 -27.65 -3.93 -17.94
CA VAL A 126 -28.34 -3.90 -16.64
C VAL A 126 -29.77 -4.43 -16.79
N ASP A 127 -30.52 -3.97 -17.79
CA ASP A 127 -31.89 -4.44 -18.02
C ASP A 127 -31.97 -5.96 -18.18
N VAL A 128 -31.11 -6.53 -19.05
CA VAL A 128 -31.07 -7.98 -19.26
C VAL A 128 -30.63 -8.74 -17.99
N ALA A 129 -29.66 -8.21 -17.25
CA ALA A 129 -29.20 -8.82 -16.01
C ALA A 129 -30.29 -8.79 -14.92
N MET A 130 -31.06 -7.71 -14.85
CA MET A 130 -32.20 -7.56 -13.94
C MET A 130 -33.30 -8.57 -14.25
N ASP A 131 -33.63 -8.75 -15.53
CA ASP A 131 -34.60 -9.76 -15.97
C ASP A 131 -34.12 -11.18 -15.64
N ALA A 132 -32.83 -11.48 -15.90
CA ALA A 132 -32.25 -12.79 -15.60
C ALA A 132 -32.20 -13.11 -14.11
N LEU A 133 -31.96 -12.10 -13.26
CA LEU A 133 -31.85 -12.25 -11.80
C LEU A 133 -33.17 -12.00 -11.06
N ALA A 134 -34.25 -11.65 -11.76
CA ALA A 134 -35.56 -11.42 -11.17
C ALA A 134 -36.03 -12.55 -10.22
N PRO A 135 -35.79 -13.85 -10.48
CA PRO A 135 -36.16 -14.92 -9.55
C PRO A 135 -35.42 -14.89 -8.21
N GLU A 136 -34.24 -14.27 -8.15
CA GLU A 136 -33.39 -14.16 -6.97
C GLU A 136 -33.35 -12.73 -6.39
N ALA A 137 -34.11 -11.80 -6.97
CA ALA A 137 -34.12 -10.40 -6.54
C ALA A 137 -34.86 -10.23 -5.20
N PRO A 138 -34.36 -9.38 -4.28
CA PRO A 138 -33.22 -8.45 -4.43
C PRO A 138 -31.85 -9.05 -4.06
N GLU A 139 -31.82 -10.23 -3.44
CA GLU A 139 -30.63 -10.79 -2.80
C GLU A 139 -29.55 -11.20 -3.81
N GLY A 140 -29.95 -11.81 -4.94
CA GLY A 140 -29.05 -12.20 -6.03
C GLY A 140 -28.38 -11.02 -6.70
N VAL A 141 -29.11 -9.90 -6.85
CA VAL A 141 -28.56 -8.62 -7.34
C VAL A 141 -27.56 -8.07 -6.33
N ALA A 142 -27.95 -7.96 -5.06
CA ALA A 142 -27.06 -7.44 -4.01
C ALA A 142 -25.76 -8.26 -3.91
N ALA A 143 -25.86 -9.58 -4.02
CA ALA A 143 -24.72 -10.47 -4.00
C ALA A 143 -23.79 -10.27 -5.21
N LEU A 144 -24.34 -10.11 -6.43
CA LEU A 144 -23.55 -9.77 -7.62
C LEU A 144 -22.81 -8.44 -7.43
N LEU A 145 -23.49 -7.39 -6.95
CA LEU A 145 -22.89 -6.06 -6.77
C LEU A 145 -21.71 -6.07 -5.78
N GLY A 146 -21.69 -6.99 -4.81
CA GLY A 146 -20.53 -7.20 -3.93
C GLY A 146 -19.27 -7.69 -4.65
N PHE A 147 -19.42 -8.27 -5.85
CA PHE A 147 -18.34 -8.79 -6.70
C PHE A 147 -18.12 -7.97 -7.97
N LEU A 148 -18.92 -6.93 -8.24
CA LEU A 148 -18.70 -6.01 -9.36
C LEU A 148 -17.54 -5.04 -9.07
N GLN A 149 -16.32 -5.56 -9.17
CA GLN A 149 -15.08 -4.85 -8.88
C GLN A 149 -13.92 -5.40 -9.70
N THR A 150 -12.92 -4.55 -9.94
CA THR A 150 -11.72 -4.87 -10.71
C THR A 150 -11.00 -6.14 -10.23
N ALA A 151 -11.09 -6.47 -8.94
CA ALA A 151 -10.48 -7.66 -8.34
C ALA A 151 -11.16 -8.99 -8.73
N ALA A 152 -12.44 -8.96 -9.07
CA ALA A 152 -13.21 -10.13 -9.50
C ALA A 152 -13.06 -10.42 -11.01
N LEU A 153 -12.51 -9.48 -11.79
CA LEU A 153 -12.33 -9.63 -13.23
C LEU A 153 -11.02 -10.36 -13.59
N GLY A 154 -11.08 -11.16 -14.66
CA GLY A 154 -9.91 -11.67 -15.37
C GLY A 154 -9.03 -10.54 -15.94
N PRO A 155 -7.73 -10.79 -16.18
CA PRO A 155 -6.82 -9.76 -16.66
C PRO A 155 -7.21 -9.18 -18.03
N GLU A 156 -7.69 -10.01 -18.95
CA GLU A 156 -8.15 -9.56 -20.28
C GLU A 156 -9.42 -8.72 -20.18
N LEU A 157 -10.43 -9.19 -19.44
CA LEU A 157 -11.69 -8.46 -19.25
C LEU A 157 -11.46 -7.11 -18.54
N ARG A 158 -10.54 -7.06 -17.57
CA ARG A 158 -10.12 -5.79 -16.94
C ARG A 158 -9.50 -4.84 -17.97
N GLY A 159 -8.59 -5.34 -18.80
CA GLY A 159 -7.94 -4.53 -19.84
C GLY A 159 -8.97 -3.95 -20.81
N ALA A 160 -9.93 -4.77 -21.26
CA ALA A 160 -11.02 -4.34 -22.12
C ALA A 160 -11.93 -3.27 -21.46
N ALA A 161 -12.26 -3.45 -20.18
CA ALA A 161 -13.03 -2.46 -19.43
C ALA A 161 -12.30 -1.12 -19.26
N ASP A 162 -11.00 -1.15 -18.95
CA ASP A 162 -10.17 0.04 -18.83
C ASP A 162 -10.02 0.77 -20.18
N GLU A 163 -9.83 0.03 -21.28
CA GLU A 163 -9.70 0.58 -22.64
C GLU A 163 -11.00 1.21 -23.14
N ALA A 164 -12.14 0.57 -22.84
CA ALA A 164 -13.46 1.11 -23.15
C ALA A 164 -13.89 2.28 -22.24
N GLY A 165 -13.13 2.55 -21.17
CA GLY A 165 -13.49 3.56 -20.17
C GLY A 165 -14.75 3.20 -19.37
N LEU A 166 -15.06 1.91 -19.24
CA LEU A 166 -16.25 1.44 -18.54
C LEU A 166 -16.07 1.58 -17.01
N SER A 167 -16.85 2.46 -16.39
CA SER A 167 -16.86 2.64 -14.95
C SER A 167 -17.66 1.54 -14.25
N LEU A 168 -16.97 0.66 -13.53
CA LEU A 168 -17.62 -0.38 -12.72
C LEU A 168 -18.47 0.20 -11.59
N ASP A 169 -18.09 1.36 -11.05
CA ASP A 169 -18.86 2.04 -10.01
C ASP A 169 -20.18 2.60 -10.56
N GLU A 170 -20.18 3.17 -11.77
CA GLU A 170 -21.40 3.64 -12.44
C GLU A 170 -22.31 2.46 -12.78
N LEU A 171 -21.77 1.36 -13.31
CA LEU A 171 -22.53 0.15 -13.59
C LEU A 171 -23.17 -0.44 -12.32
N ARG A 172 -22.45 -0.37 -11.19
CA ARG A 172 -22.93 -0.81 -9.88
C ARG A 172 -24.06 0.06 -9.35
N VAL A 173 -23.95 1.37 -9.53
CA VAL A 173 -25.00 2.34 -9.16
C VAL A 173 -26.24 2.12 -10.02
N ALA A 174 -26.08 2.06 -11.35
CA ALA A 174 -27.18 1.85 -12.29
C ALA A 174 -27.96 0.57 -11.98
N MET A 175 -27.26 -0.54 -11.71
CA MET A 175 -27.92 -1.80 -11.35
C MET A 175 -28.58 -1.77 -9.96
N ALA A 176 -27.98 -1.09 -8.98
CA ALA A 176 -28.59 -0.91 -7.66
C ALA A 176 -29.88 -0.06 -7.73
N GLU A 177 -29.85 1.00 -8.54
CA GLU A 177 -31.01 1.86 -8.81
C GLU A 177 -32.13 1.09 -9.51
N ALA A 178 -31.80 0.31 -10.55
CA ALA A 178 -32.76 -0.56 -11.26
C ALA A 178 -33.40 -1.60 -10.33
N ALA A 179 -32.65 -2.10 -9.34
CA ALA A 179 -33.16 -3.06 -8.35
C ALA A 179 -33.86 -2.42 -7.14
N GLY A 180 -33.81 -1.09 -7.00
CA GLY A 180 -34.36 -0.38 -5.84
C GLY A 180 -33.67 -0.72 -4.51
N ILE A 181 -32.38 -1.02 -4.54
CA ILE A 181 -31.59 -1.38 -3.35
C ILE A 181 -30.48 -0.36 -3.06
N GLU A 182 -30.07 -0.25 -1.79
CA GLU A 182 -28.85 0.49 -1.47
C GLU A 182 -27.61 -0.25 -1.99
N VAL A 183 -26.66 0.51 -2.54
CA VAL A 183 -25.42 -0.01 -3.12
C VAL A 183 -24.62 -0.79 -2.06
N PRO A 184 -24.49 -2.13 -2.16
CA PRO A 184 -23.86 -2.95 -1.13
C PRO A 184 -22.35 -2.70 -0.98
N GLU A 185 -21.78 -3.05 0.17
CA GLU A 185 -20.32 -2.99 0.35
C GLU A 185 -19.61 -4.07 -0.50
N LEU A 186 -18.47 -3.68 -1.11
CA LEU A 186 -17.63 -4.60 -1.89
C LEU A 186 -17.03 -5.70 -1.00
N GLN A 187 -17.07 -6.94 -1.47
CA GLN A 187 -16.44 -8.07 -0.78
C GLN A 187 -14.91 -8.03 -0.95
N LYS A 188 -14.16 -8.38 0.10
CA LYS A 188 -12.69 -8.33 0.08
C LYS A 188 -12.11 -9.56 -0.63
N VAL A 189 -11.81 -9.44 -1.93
CA VAL A 189 -11.12 -10.49 -2.70
C VAL A 189 -9.61 -10.37 -2.47
N TRP A 190 -9.02 -11.31 -1.73
CA TRP A 190 -7.57 -11.33 -1.49
C TRP A 190 -6.83 -11.99 -2.66
N ARG A 191 -5.97 -11.24 -3.36
CA ARG A 191 -5.01 -11.78 -4.33
C ARG A 191 -3.58 -11.54 -3.84
N VAL A 192 -2.75 -12.59 -3.86
CA VAL A 192 -1.31 -12.46 -3.63
C VAL A 192 -0.69 -11.78 -4.84
N THR A 193 -0.30 -10.52 -4.72
CA THR A 193 0.38 -9.78 -5.78
C THR A 193 1.89 -10.05 -5.77
N TRP A 194 2.56 -10.00 -6.93
CA TRP A 194 4.03 -10.03 -7.00
C TRP A 194 4.69 -8.98 -6.10
N GLY A 195 4.05 -7.82 -5.92
CA GLY A 195 4.48 -6.81 -4.96
C GLY A 195 4.41 -7.27 -3.50
N SER A 196 3.47 -8.15 -3.15
CA SER A 196 3.41 -8.78 -1.82
C SER A 196 4.55 -9.79 -1.62
N ILE A 197 4.90 -10.53 -2.66
CA ILE A 197 6.06 -11.44 -2.65
C ILE A 197 7.37 -10.65 -2.53
N ALA A 198 7.53 -9.57 -3.29
CA ALA A 198 8.71 -8.72 -3.21
C ALA A 198 8.86 -8.07 -1.82
N ARG A 199 7.76 -7.61 -1.21
CA ARG A 199 7.76 -7.10 0.18
C ARG A 199 8.17 -8.18 1.18
N LEU A 200 7.65 -9.39 1.02
CA LEU A 200 8.01 -10.52 1.87
C LEU A 200 9.49 -10.90 1.71
N ALA A 201 10.00 -10.95 0.48
CA ALA A 201 11.39 -11.23 0.19
C ALA A 201 12.33 -10.16 0.76
N LEU A 202 11.97 -8.88 0.64
CA LEU A 202 12.72 -7.77 1.23
C LEU A 202 12.75 -7.86 2.75
N LEU A 203 11.61 -8.16 3.38
CA LEU A 203 11.53 -8.36 4.83
C LEU A 203 12.40 -9.55 5.26
N ALA A 204 12.35 -10.66 4.53
CA ALA A 204 13.18 -11.84 4.79
C ALA A 204 14.68 -11.53 4.63
N PHE A 205 15.06 -10.73 3.63
CA PHE A 205 16.44 -10.28 3.43
C PHE A 205 16.92 -9.40 4.58
N VAL A 206 16.14 -8.41 5.00
CA VAL A 206 16.48 -7.55 6.15
C VAL A 206 16.58 -8.37 7.43
N ALA A 207 15.63 -9.27 7.67
CA ALA A 207 15.66 -10.17 8.81
C ALA A 207 16.91 -11.06 8.80
N TYR A 208 17.27 -11.64 7.65
CA TYR A 208 18.49 -12.42 7.48
C TYR A 208 19.73 -11.59 7.84
N VAL A 209 19.87 -10.37 7.31
CA VAL A 209 21.01 -9.50 7.61
C VAL A 209 21.12 -9.19 9.10
N LEU A 210 20.00 -8.87 9.76
CA LEU A 210 19.99 -8.57 11.21
C LEU A 210 20.31 -9.80 12.05
N ILE A 211 19.74 -10.95 11.70
CA ILE A 211 20.01 -12.21 12.40
C ILE A 211 21.48 -12.58 12.25
N SER A 212 22.06 -12.42 11.05
CA SER A 212 23.48 -12.68 10.81
C SER A 212 24.37 -11.73 11.63
N GLN A 213 24.08 -10.42 11.63
CA GLN A 213 24.81 -9.46 12.47
C GLN A 213 24.74 -9.81 13.95
N LEU A 214 23.56 -10.23 14.42
CA LEU A 214 23.33 -10.63 15.80
C LEU A 214 24.07 -11.92 16.17
N ALA A 215 24.13 -12.88 15.23
CA ALA A 215 24.87 -14.11 15.38
C ALA A 215 26.40 -13.87 15.42
N ASP A 216 26.90 -12.91 14.64
CA ASP A 216 28.32 -12.57 14.59
C ASP A 216 28.79 -11.84 15.88
N ILE A 217 27.95 -10.97 16.46
CA ILE A 217 28.31 -10.17 17.65
C ILE A 217 28.19 -10.98 18.96
N GLY A 218 27.27 -11.94 19.02
CA GLY A 218 26.91 -12.63 20.25
C GLY A 218 25.97 -11.81 21.15
N TRP A 219 25.00 -12.49 21.77
CA TRP A 219 24.01 -11.86 22.64
C TRP A 219 24.61 -11.29 23.94
N ASP A 220 25.64 -11.94 24.45
CA ASP A 220 26.45 -11.52 25.59
C ASP A 220 27.07 -10.15 25.36
N THR A 221 27.74 -9.94 24.23
CA THR A 221 28.38 -8.66 23.89
C THR A 221 27.38 -7.50 23.83
N ILE A 222 26.16 -7.73 23.35
CA ILE A 222 25.11 -6.70 23.28
C ILE A 222 24.56 -6.38 24.67
N VAL A 223 24.32 -7.41 25.49
CA VAL A 223 23.86 -7.22 26.87
C VAL A 223 24.92 -6.48 27.69
N ASP A 224 26.19 -6.84 27.53
CA ASP A 224 27.31 -6.16 28.17
C ASP A 224 27.45 -4.71 27.70
N ALA A 225 27.25 -4.46 26.40
CA ALA A 225 27.21 -3.09 25.87
C ALA A 225 26.07 -2.28 26.49
N VAL A 226 24.86 -2.82 26.58
CA VAL A 226 23.73 -2.14 27.25
C VAL A 226 24.01 -1.93 28.74
N ALA A 227 24.62 -2.89 29.43
CA ALA A 227 24.99 -2.79 30.84
C ALA A 227 26.11 -1.76 31.09
N SER A 228 26.91 -1.44 30.07
CA SER A 228 27.93 -0.40 30.14
C SER A 228 27.39 1.03 30.04
N ALA A 229 26.12 1.20 29.66
CA ALA A 229 25.52 2.50 29.47
C ALA A 229 25.21 3.20 30.81
N ASP A 230 25.33 4.52 30.84
CA ASP A 230 24.93 5.33 31.99
C ASP A 230 23.40 5.37 32.12
N ASP A 231 22.90 4.73 33.18
CA ASP A 231 21.47 4.65 33.51
C ASP A 231 20.79 6.02 33.66
N ALA A 232 21.50 7.01 34.21
CA ALA A 232 20.95 8.35 34.42
C ALA A 232 20.80 9.09 33.08
N ILE A 233 21.79 8.96 32.18
CA ILE A 233 21.70 9.53 30.84
C ILE A 233 20.62 8.81 30.02
N LEU A 234 20.49 7.47 30.15
CA LEU A 234 19.40 6.72 29.52
C LEU A 234 18.02 7.14 30.03
N ALA A 235 17.87 7.44 31.34
CA ALA A 235 16.62 7.98 31.87
C ALA A 235 16.30 9.37 31.29
N VAL A 236 17.31 10.22 31.11
CA VAL A 236 17.17 11.51 30.40
C VAL A 236 16.78 11.28 28.94
N ALA A 237 17.41 10.33 28.24
CA ALA A 237 17.07 9.97 26.87
C ALA A 237 15.61 9.47 26.76
N LEU A 238 15.15 8.67 27.73
CA LEU A 238 13.78 8.17 27.79
C LEU A 238 12.77 9.31 27.89
N ALA A 239 13.02 10.28 28.79
CA ALA A 239 12.17 11.45 28.96
C ALA A 239 12.21 12.37 27.74
N PHE A 240 13.42 12.69 27.24
CA PHE A 240 13.62 13.59 26.10
C PHE A 240 13.08 13.00 24.80
N GLY A 241 13.20 11.68 24.59
CA GLY A 241 12.69 10.97 23.42
C GLY A 241 11.18 11.07 23.21
N GLN A 242 10.44 11.62 24.19
CA GLN A 242 9.01 11.91 24.06
C GLN A 242 8.71 13.31 23.55
N VAL A 243 9.65 14.24 23.70
CA VAL A 243 9.52 15.65 23.31
C VAL A 243 9.32 15.87 21.79
N PRO A 244 9.97 15.11 20.87
CA PRO A 244 9.76 15.28 19.43
C PRO A 244 8.29 15.19 19.00
N ARG A 245 7.47 14.44 19.75
CA ARG A 245 6.02 14.30 19.50
C ARG A 245 5.23 15.59 19.70
N VAL A 246 5.72 16.47 20.57
CA VAL A 246 5.10 17.78 20.80
C VAL A 246 5.39 18.71 19.62
N ALA A 247 6.58 18.63 19.03
CA ALA A 247 6.94 19.39 17.83
C ALA A 247 6.12 18.93 16.61
N THR A 248 5.95 17.63 16.41
CA THR A 248 5.05 17.08 15.38
C THR A 248 3.58 17.47 15.62
N ALA A 249 3.09 17.41 16.86
CA ALA A 249 1.75 17.93 17.18
C ALA A 249 1.60 19.43 16.87
N LYS A 250 2.66 20.23 17.04
CA LYS A 250 2.68 21.66 16.71
C LYS A 250 2.71 21.91 15.20
N SER A 251 3.42 21.08 14.45
CA SER A 251 3.38 21.05 13.00
C SER A 251 1.96 20.76 12.50
N LEU A 252 1.36 19.66 12.99
CA LEU A 252 0.00 19.27 12.64
C LEU A 252 -1.04 20.33 13.05
N GLN A 253 -0.84 21.03 14.17
CA GLN A 253 -1.68 22.17 14.58
C GLN A 253 -1.67 23.29 13.53
N THR A 254 -0.51 23.53 12.90
CA THR A 254 -0.35 24.59 11.90
C THR A 254 -1.02 24.23 10.58
N ALA A 255 -1.05 22.95 10.23
CA ALA A 255 -1.75 22.43 9.06
C ALA A 255 -3.27 22.20 9.29
N SER A 256 -3.73 22.31 10.54
CA SER A 256 -5.10 21.93 10.91
C SER A 256 -6.16 22.86 10.29
N PRO A 257 -7.27 22.32 9.76
CA PRO A 257 -8.35 23.12 9.20
C PRO A 257 -9.23 23.79 10.26
N THR A 258 -9.10 23.38 11.53
CA THR A 258 -9.89 23.90 12.65
C THR A 258 -8.98 24.19 13.84
N PRO A 259 -9.32 25.15 14.71
CA PRO A 259 -8.50 25.46 15.87
C PRO A 259 -8.56 24.33 16.90
N VAL A 260 -7.49 23.52 16.98
CA VAL A 260 -7.36 22.44 17.97
C VAL A 260 -6.26 22.77 18.98
N PRO A 261 -6.51 22.67 20.30
CA PRO A 261 -5.48 22.87 21.32
C PRO A 261 -4.32 21.88 21.21
N LEU A 262 -3.09 22.37 21.45
CA LEU A 262 -1.87 21.57 21.30
C LEU A 262 -1.87 20.32 22.18
N ALA A 263 -2.41 20.41 23.39
CA ALA A 263 -2.50 19.27 24.31
C ALA A 263 -3.31 18.10 23.74
N ARG A 264 -4.35 18.37 22.94
CA ARG A 264 -5.15 17.31 22.30
C ARG A 264 -4.39 16.68 21.14
N LEU A 265 -3.69 17.48 20.34
CA LEU A 265 -2.85 16.99 19.24
C LEU A 265 -1.64 16.20 19.75
N ALA A 266 -1.06 16.60 20.89
CA ALA A 266 0.00 15.82 21.53
C ALA A 266 -0.52 14.44 21.96
N ARG A 267 -1.71 14.36 22.57
CA ARG A 267 -2.36 13.07 22.87
C ARG A 267 -2.63 12.25 21.60
N LEU A 268 -2.97 12.90 20.49
CA LEU A 268 -3.17 12.24 19.20
C LEU A 268 -1.87 11.62 18.69
N GLU A 269 -0.75 12.35 18.69
CA GLU A 269 0.56 11.80 18.30
C GLU A 269 1.00 10.63 19.18
N PHE A 270 0.69 10.67 20.49
CA PHE A 270 0.89 9.51 21.35
C PHE A 270 -0.09 8.37 21.04
N ALA A 271 -1.38 8.63 20.78
CA ALA A 271 -2.33 7.60 20.41
C ALA A 271 -1.94 6.86 19.12
N ILE A 272 -1.37 7.59 18.15
CA ILE A 272 -0.87 7.04 16.89
C ILE A 272 0.23 6.00 17.13
N THR A 273 1.08 6.14 18.16
CA THR A 273 2.12 5.13 18.45
C THR A 273 1.50 3.77 18.78
N PHE A 274 0.38 3.74 19.49
CA PHE A 274 -0.33 2.52 19.81
C PHE A 274 -1.04 1.93 18.58
N VAL A 275 -1.70 2.76 17.77
CA VAL A 275 -2.41 2.29 16.57
C VAL A 275 -1.44 1.73 15.52
N ASN A 276 -0.25 2.32 15.41
CA ASN A 276 0.81 1.86 14.51
C ASN A 276 1.32 0.44 14.81
N LEU A 277 1.03 -0.12 15.99
CA LEU A 277 1.37 -1.52 16.31
C LEU A 277 0.45 -2.52 15.58
N ALA A 278 -0.79 -2.13 15.31
CA ALA A 278 -1.82 -3.02 14.76
C ALA A 278 -2.09 -2.79 13.26
N VAL A 279 -1.80 -1.60 12.75
CA VAL A 279 -2.12 -1.18 11.38
C VAL A 279 -0.88 -0.54 10.75
N PRO A 280 -0.60 -0.75 9.44
CA PRO A 280 0.51 -0.08 8.75
C PRO A 280 0.51 1.43 9.01
N SER A 281 1.68 1.97 9.38
CA SER A 281 1.83 3.30 9.99
C SER A 281 1.21 4.46 9.19
N THR A 282 1.25 4.39 7.86
CA THR A 282 0.62 5.40 6.98
C THR A 282 -0.91 5.32 7.01
N ALA A 283 -1.48 4.12 6.89
CA ALA A 283 -2.93 3.94 6.92
C ALA A 283 -3.50 4.22 8.33
N ALA A 284 -2.78 3.78 9.37
CA ALA A 284 -3.10 4.04 10.77
C ALA A 284 -3.21 5.54 11.07
N ARG A 285 -2.16 6.30 10.71
CA ARG A 285 -2.11 7.75 10.90
C ARG A 285 -3.24 8.46 10.17
N VAL A 286 -3.49 8.13 8.91
CA VAL A 286 -4.55 8.76 8.10
C VAL A 286 -5.93 8.49 8.70
N ALA A 287 -6.26 7.23 9.02
CA ALA A 287 -7.57 6.88 9.57
C ALA A 287 -7.85 7.58 10.91
N VAL A 288 -6.86 7.56 11.82
CA VAL A 288 -7.00 8.17 13.15
C VAL A 288 -7.06 9.70 13.04
N ASN A 289 -6.25 10.32 12.18
CA ASN A 289 -6.30 11.77 11.95
C ASN A 289 -7.63 12.22 11.33
N ILE A 290 -8.15 11.50 10.33
CA ILE A 290 -9.45 11.80 9.72
C ILE A 290 -10.53 11.76 10.79
N ARG A 291 -10.60 10.67 11.56
CA ARG A 291 -11.59 10.51 12.64
C ARG A 291 -11.48 11.62 13.69
N PHE A 292 -10.25 11.94 14.10
CA PHE A 292 -9.97 12.97 15.09
C PHE A 292 -10.42 14.37 14.64
N PHE A 293 -10.07 14.74 13.41
CA PHE A 293 -10.42 16.04 12.86
C PHE A 293 -11.92 16.14 12.54
N GLN A 294 -12.56 15.06 12.09
CA GLN A 294 -14.03 15.00 11.96
C GLN A 294 -14.73 15.26 13.29
N ARG A 295 -14.29 14.60 14.37
CA ARG A 295 -14.80 14.84 15.73
C ARG A 295 -14.49 16.24 16.26
N SER A 296 -13.47 16.88 15.70
CA SER A 296 -13.09 18.26 16.01
C SER A 296 -13.79 19.30 15.12
N GLY A 297 -14.70 18.89 14.23
CA GLY A 297 -15.52 19.78 13.40
C GLY A 297 -14.98 20.04 11.98
N ALA A 298 -13.95 19.32 11.54
CA ALA A 298 -13.43 19.41 10.17
C ALA A 298 -14.13 18.44 9.21
N THR A 299 -14.09 18.74 7.92
CA THR A 299 -14.52 17.79 6.88
C THR A 299 -13.48 16.68 6.71
N ALA A 300 -13.91 15.51 6.19
CA ALA A 300 -13.01 14.41 5.87
C ALA A 300 -11.88 14.85 4.92
N GLY A 301 -12.24 15.65 3.91
CA GLY A 301 -11.29 16.25 2.97
C GLY A 301 -10.28 17.16 3.67
N GLY A 302 -10.72 18.08 4.53
CA GLY A 302 -9.82 18.98 5.26
C GLY A 302 -8.84 18.25 6.19
N ALA A 303 -9.28 17.16 6.82
CA ALA A 303 -8.44 16.33 7.67
C ALA A 303 -7.37 15.55 6.89
N LEU A 304 -7.76 15.02 5.73
CA LEU A 304 -6.85 14.36 4.80
C LEU A 304 -5.81 15.36 4.28
N SER A 305 -6.24 16.55 3.85
CA SER A 305 -5.35 17.61 3.37
C SER A 305 -4.35 18.06 4.43
N ALA A 306 -4.79 18.25 5.68
CA ALA A 306 -3.88 18.63 6.77
C ALA A 306 -2.81 17.56 7.07
N SER A 307 -3.21 16.29 7.04
CA SER A 307 -2.28 15.17 7.27
C SER A 307 -1.30 15.00 6.10
N ALA A 308 -1.77 15.18 4.87
CA ALA A 308 -0.93 15.15 3.68
C ALA A 308 0.07 16.30 3.68
N LEU A 309 -0.39 17.51 4.00
CA LEU A 309 0.41 18.72 4.10
C LEU A 309 1.53 18.57 5.15
N ASP A 310 1.19 18.08 6.35
CA ASP A 310 2.18 17.80 7.40
C ASP A 310 3.25 16.80 6.93
N SER A 311 2.82 15.70 6.31
CA SER A 311 3.73 14.67 5.79
C SER A 311 4.70 15.22 4.74
N VAL A 312 4.19 16.02 3.79
CA VAL A 312 5.00 16.63 2.75
C VAL A 312 6.03 17.59 3.33
N PHE A 313 5.60 18.48 4.23
CA PHE A 313 6.54 19.42 4.87
C PHE A 313 7.54 18.69 5.77
N GLY A 314 7.18 17.53 6.31
CA GLY A 314 8.12 16.61 6.96
C GLY A 314 9.23 16.15 6.02
N PHE A 315 8.89 15.66 4.82
CA PHE A 315 9.88 15.25 3.82
C PHE A 315 10.73 16.42 3.32
N VAL A 316 10.11 17.59 3.06
CA VAL A 316 10.83 18.81 2.66
C VAL A 316 11.80 19.25 3.76
N ALA A 317 11.37 19.21 5.03
CA ALA A 317 12.23 19.50 6.18
C ALA A 317 13.41 18.54 6.25
N GLN A 318 13.19 17.23 6.08
CA GLN A 318 14.26 16.22 6.07
C GLN A 318 15.28 16.48 4.95
N ILE A 319 14.82 16.66 3.70
CA ILE A 319 15.69 16.91 2.56
C ILE A 319 16.47 18.22 2.76
N SER A 320 15.79 19.28 3.20
CA SER A 320 16.43 20.58 3.42
C SER A 320 17.45 20.55 4.55
N LEU A 321 17.16 19.84 5.65
CA LEU A 321 18.07 19.71 6.78
C LEU A 321 19.30 18.91 6.38
N LEU A 322 19.10 17.78 5.69
CA LEU A 322 20.18 16.97 5.14
C LEU A 322 21.04 17.79 4.18
N ALA A 323 20.44 18.40 3.15
CA ALA A 323 21.14 19.24 2.19
C ALA A 323 21.92 20.37 2.88
N THR A 324 21.33 21.03 3.88
CA THR A 324 22.00 22.11 4.62
C THR A 324 23.23 21.59 5.38
N CYS A 325 23.10 20.48 6.10
CA CYS A 325 24.22 19.88 6.83
C CYS A 325 25.37 19.47 5.90
N LEU A 326 25.04 18.92 4.72
CA LEU A 326 26.04 18.49 3.73
C LEU A 326 26.69 19.68 3.00
N LEU A 327 25.91 20.68 2.57
CA LEU A 327 26.41 21.86 1.86
C LEU A 327 27.32 22.72 2.72
N LEU A 328 27.05 22.78 4.03
CA LEU A 328 27.88 23.52 4.98
C LEU A 328 29.10 22.70 5.45
N GLY A 329 29.26 21.45 4.99
CA GLY A 329 30.39 20.59 5.36
C GLY A 329 30.47 20.29 6.86
N LEU A 330 29.32 20.22 7.53
CA LEU A 330 29.27 20.17 9.01
C LEU A 330 29.47 18.76 9.59
N GLY A 331 29.58 17.73 8.75
CA GLY A 331 29.74 16.32 9.12
C GLY A 331 31.12 15.76 8.78
N THR A 332 31.51 14.71 9.49
CA THR A 332 32.80 14.01 9.36
C THR A 332 32.71 12.70 8.56
N LEU A 333 31.54 12.38 8.00
CA LEU A 333 31.29 11.16 7.23
C LEU A 333 32.23 11.00 6.03
N SER A 334 33.31 10.24 6.20
CA SER A 334 34.21 9.81 5.13
C SER A 334 33.60 8.59 4.42
N LEU A 335 33.03 8.79 3.23
CA LEU A 335 32.62 7.67 2.38
C LEU A 335 33.87 6.97 1.80
N PRO A 336 33.86 5.63 1.63
CA PRO A 336 34.98 4.93 0.99
C PRO A 336 35.29 5.55 -0.37
N PRO A 337 36.56 5.83 -0.69
CA PRO A 337 36.92 6.56 -1.90
C PRO A 337 36.65 5.70 -3.13
N LEU A 338 35.60 6.04 -3.87
CA LEU A 338 35.49 5.67 -5.27
C LEU A 338 36.40 6.62 -6.06
N ALA A 339 37.64 6.17 -6.26
CA ALA A 339 38.70 6.73 -7.09
C ALA A 339 39.54 7.91 -6.54
N SER A 340 40.83 7.58 -6.37
CA SER A 340 42.06 8.41 -6.34
C SER A 340 42.27 9.44 -5.23
N GLU A 341 43.42 9.27 -4.58
CA GLU A 341 44.14 10.24 -3.75
C GLU A 341 44.27 11.61 -4.43
N SER A 342 43.82 12.68 -3.76
CA SER A 342 44.59 13.94 -3.64
C SER A 342 43.83 15.01 -2.84
N ASP A 343 44.58 15.58 -1.90
CA ASP A 343 44.52 16.94 -1.36
C ASP A 343 43.47 17.30 -0.29
N ASP A 344 43.93 18.01 0.76
CA ASP A 344 43.24 18.39 2.02
C ASP A 344 42.07 19.40 1.83
N ARG A 345 41.53 19.50 0.61
CA ARG A 345 40.28 20.22 0.28
C ARG A 345 39.22 19.32 -0.37
N ALA A 346 39.47 18.01 -0.44
CA ALA A 346 38.69 17.05 -1.21
C ALA A 346 37.49 16.42 -0.48
N ASP A 347 37.28 16.65 0.81
CA ASP A 347 36.22 15.95 1.58
C ASP A 347 34.78 16.32 1.19
N LEU A 348 34.56 17.46 0.52
CA LEU A 348 33.23 17.86 0.05
C LEU A 348 32.82 17.18 -1.27
N VAL A 349 33.78 16.77 -2.10
CA VAL A 349 33.53 16.24 -3.45
C VAL A 349 32.86 14.86 -3.44
N PRO A 350 33.35 13.84 -2.71
CA PRO A 350 32.68 12.54 -2.68
C PRO A 350 31.30 12.60 -2.02
N LEU A 351 31.09 13.56 -1.10
CA LEU A 351 29.83 13.76 -0.41
C LEU A 351 28.80 14.47 -1.31
N LEU A 352 29.23 15.50 -2.06
CA LEU A 352 28.44 16.11 -3.13
C LEU A 352 28.13 15.13 -4.26
N VAL A 353 29.07 14.24 -4.61
CA VAL A 353 28.86 13.17 -5.59
C VAL A 353 27.88 12.13 -5.04
N GLY A 354 27.98 11.73 -3.77
CA GLY A 354 27.02 10.84 -3.13
C GLY A 354 25.60 11.40 -3.08
N LEU A 355 25.47 12.70 -2.78
CA LEU A 355 24.20 13.42 -2.84
C LEU A 355 23.69 13.55 -4.28
N LEU A 356 24.57 13.87 -5.23
CA LEU A 356 24.23 13.94 -6.66
C LEU A 356 23.75 12.58 -7.17
N VAL A 357 24.40 11.49 -6.76
CA VAL A 357 24.02 10.12 -7.09
C VAL A 357 22.69 9.78 -6.43
N LEU A 358 22.47 10.11 -5.16
CA LEU A 358 21.18 9.88 -4.49
C LEU A 358 20.04 10.66 -5.16
N VAL A 359 20.27 11.94 -5.48
CA VAL A 359 19.32 12.80 -6.19
C VAL A 359 19.10 12.30 -7.61
N ALA A 360 20.14 11.86 -8.31
CA ALA A 360 20.06 11.30 -9.66
C ALA A 360 19.32 9.96 -9.66
N VAL A 361 19.53 9.11 -8.66
CA VAL A 361 18.81 7.85 -8.47
C VAL A 361 17.36 8.13 -8.15
N ALA A 362 17.06 9.06 -7.24
CA ALA A 362 15.68 9.47 -6.94
C ALA A 362 14.99 10.05 -8.19
N ALA A 363 15.67 10.91 -8.95
CA ALA A 363 15.17 11.47 -10.20
C ALA A 363 14.97 10.40 -11.28
N ALA A 364 15.90 9.44 -11.40
CA ALA A 364 15.79 8.31 -12.31
C ALA A 364 14.61 7.40 -11.92
N VAL A 365 14.41 7.12 -10.63
CA VAL A 365 13.24 6.35 -10.14
C VAL A 365 11.94 7.09 -10.46
N VAL A 366 11.87 8.40 -10.24
CA VAL A 366 10.72 9.22 -10.63
C VAL A 366 10.51 9.22 -12.15
N TRP A 367 11.58 9.19 -12.95
CA TRP A 367 11.52 9.21 -14.41
C TRP A 367 11.07 7.86 -15.01
N PHE A 368 11.70 6.76 -14.57
CA PHE A 368 11.52 5.42 -15.11
C PHE A 368 10.32 4.68 -14.53
N VAL A 369 9.86 5.03 -13.33
CA VAL A 369 8.71 4.36 -12.71
C VAL A 369 7.46 5.24 -12.91
N PRO A 370 6.58 4.93 -13.89
CA PRO A 370 5.44 5.79 -14.23
C PRO A 370 4.47 6.00 -13.05
N LYS A 371 4.38 5.03 -12.13
CA LYS A 371 3.59 5.14 -10.90
C LYS A 371 4.17 6.15 -9.91
N VAL A 372 5.49 6.22 -9.79
CA VAL A 372 6.19 7.20 -8.93
C VAL A 372 6.12 8.58 -9.55
N ARG A 373 6.24 8.68 -10.89
CA ARG A 373 6.03 9.93 -11.63
C ARG A 373 4.65 10.52 -11.39
N ALA A 374 3.60 9.69 -11.54
CA ALA A 374 2.23 10.11 -11.30
C ALA A 374 2.02 10.56 -9.85
N ALA A 375 2.57 9.81 -8.88
CA ALA A 375 2.54 10.19 -7.47
C ALA A 375 3.29 11.51 -7.20
N ALA A 376 4.45 11.72 -7.81
CA ALA A 376 5.23 12.95 -7.67
C ALA A 376 4.51 14.17 -8.27
N VAL A 377 3.92 14.02 -9.47
CA VAL A 377 3.11 15.09 -10.08
C VAL A 377 1.90 15.42 -9.22
N HIS A 378 1.23 14.39 -8.66
CA HIS A 378 0.12 14.60 -7.74
C HIS A 378 0.56 15.31 -6.46
N LEU A 379 1.73 14.96 -5.90
CA LEU A 379 2.34 15.60 -4.73
C LEU A 379 2.65 17.07 -4.99
N VAL A 380 3.21 17.39 -6.17
CA VAL A 380 3.50 18.77 -6.59
C VAL A 380 2.22 19.57 -6.78
N GLY A 381 1.17 18.95 -7.34
CA GLY A 381 -0.17 19.54 -7.42
C GLY A 381 -0.75 19.85 -6.04
N GLN A 382 -0.68 18.90 -5.11
CA GLN A 382 -1.12 19.07 -3.72
C GLN A 382 -0.30 20.13 -2.98
N LEU A 383 1.01 20.21 -3.22
CA LEU A 383 1.87 21.26 -2.69
C LEU A 383 1.46 22.64 -3.20
N ARG A 384 1.22 22.76 -4.50
CA ARG A 384 0.77 24.02 -5.12
C ARG A 384 -0.58 24.43 -4.57
N GLU A 385 -1.52 23.51 -4.46
CA GLU A 385 -2.83 23.75 -3.86
C GLU A 385 -2.71 24.10 -2.38
N ALA A 386 -1.89 23.38 -1.61
CA ALA A 386 -1.69 23.68 -0.20
C ALA A 386 -1.01 25.03 0.04
N LEU A 387 -0.08 25.44 -0.83
CA LEU A 387 0.51 26.77 -0.84
C LEU A 387 -0.54 27.85 -1.18
N THR A 388 -1.54 27.53 -2.02
CA THR A 388 -2.68 28.43 -2.26
C THR A 388 -3.71 28.45 -1.14
N ILE A 389 -3.87 27.34 -0.40
CA ILE A 389 -4.82 27.18 0.72
C ILE A 389 -4.25 27.80 2.01
N LEU A 390 -2.95 27.69 2.25
CA LEU A 390 -2.26 28.37 3.34
C LEU A 390 -2.15 29.87 3.01
N ARG A 391 -3.20 30.60 3.38
CA ARG A 391 -3.37 32.06 3.16
C ARG A 391 -2.27 32.96 3.75
N SER A 392 -1.22 32.41 4.38
CA SER A 392 -0.12 33.20 4.95
C SER A 392 1.26 32.51 4.79
N PRO A 393 2.28 33.22 4.27
CA PRO A 393 3.65 32.69 4.16
C PRO A 393 4.25 32.36 5.53
N SER A 394 3.77 33.03 6.59
CA SER A 394 4.17 32.74 7.97
C SER A 394 3.65 31.38 8.48
N ALA A 395 2.49 30.90 8.02
CA ALA A 395 2.01 29.56 8.34
C ALA A 395 2.86 28.48 7.66
N VAL A 396 3.22 28.70 6.39
CA VAL A 396 4.13 27.82 5.63
C VAL A 396 5.49 27.73 6.33
N ALA A 397 6.08 28.88 6.69
CA ALA A 397 7.37 28.93 7.38
C ALA A 397 7.33 28.25 8.75
N ARG A 398 6.26 28.47 9.53
CA ARG A 398 6.08 27.80 10.84
C ARG A 398 5.92 26.28 10.68
N LEU A 399 5.13 25.82 9.73
CA LEU A 399 4.93 24.41 9.45
C LEU A 399 6.26 23.72 9.10
N PHE A 400 7.04 24.34 8.22
CA PHE A 400 8.38 23.89 7.89
C PHE A 400 9.30 23.86 9.12
N LEU A 401 9.34 24.96 9.89
CA LEU A 401 10.22 25.08 11.06
C LEU A 401 9.88 24.07 12.16
N TYR A 402 8.58 23.78 12.40
CA TYR A 402 8.19 22.76 13.37
C TYR A 402 8.55 21.34 12.93
N ASN A 403 8.52 21.06 11.62
CA ASN A 403 9.02 19.80 11.08
C ASN A 403 10.54 19.68 11.22
N VAL A 404 11.30 20.74 10.90
CA VAL A 404 12.76 20.78 11.13
C VAL A 404 13.07 20.58 12.62
N LEU A 405 12.35 21.28 13.51
CA LEU A 405 12.49 21.13 14.94
C LEU A 405 12.23 19.68 15.39
N ALA A 406 11.21 19.02 14.87
CA ALA A 406 10.95 17.62 15.18
C ALA A 406 12.12 16.71 14.79
N GLN A 407 12.71 16.90 13.59
CA GLN A 407 13.87 16.11 13.14
C GLN A 407 15.11 16.36 14.01
N VAL A 408 15.37 17.61 14.38
CA VAL A 408 16.47 17.97 15.28
C VAL A 408 16.25 17.34 16.66
N LEU A 409 15.04 17.39 17.21
CA LEU A 409 14.73 16.77 18.50
C LEU A 409 14.88 15.24 18.46
N PHE A 410 14.46 14.57 17.38
CA PHE A 410 14.72 13.13 17.22
C PHE A 410 16.23 12.83 17.18
N SER A 411 17.00 13.68 16.48
CA SER A 411 18.45 13.53 16.38
C SER A 411 19.16 13.78 17.73
N ILE A 412 18.69 14.76 18.50
CA ILE A 412 19.19 14.99 19.87
C ILE A 412 18.85 13.79 20.77
N ALA A 413 17.67 13.19 20.63
CA ALA A 413 17.30 12.03 21.44
C ALA A 413 18.26 10.85 21.24
N ILE A 414 18.63 10.52 20.00
CA ILE A 414 19.62 9.47 19.75
C ILE A 414 21.05 9.92 20.08
N TRP A 415 21.37 11.21 19.97
CA TRP A 415 22.64 11.76 20.44
C TRP A 415 22.79 11.56 21.96
N ILE A 416 21.76 11.84 22.77
CA ILE A 416 21.78 11.57 24.22
C ILE A 416 21.98 10.07 24.49
N VAL A 417 21.37 9.19 23.70
CA VAL A 417 21.61 7.75 23.82
C VAL A 417 23.08 7.43 23.57
N LEU A 418 23.71 7.95 22.50
CA LEU A 418 25.14 7.74 22.23
C LEU A 418 26.04 8.26 23.36
N GLN A 419 25.69 9.38 23.98
CA GLN A 419 26.40 9.89 25.15
C GLN A 419 26.29 8.94 26.35
N ALA A 420 25.17 8.21 26.50
CA ALA A 420 25.04 7.19 27.55
C ALA A 420 26.01 6.02 27.35
N PHE A 421 26.42 5.74 26.11
CA PHE A 421 27.42 4.73 25.77
C PHE A 421 28.85 5.30 25.64
N ASP A 422 29.08 6.53 26.13
CA ASP A 422 30.36 7.25 26.05
C ASP A 422 30.93 7.32 24.62
N GLN A 423 30.06 7.50 23.61
CA GLN A 423 30.46 7.60 22.21
C GLN A 423 30.52 9.06 21.76
N PRO A 424 31.71 9.64 21.51
CA PRO A 424 31.89 11.06 21.19
C PRO A 424 31.56 11.37 19.72
N VAL A 425 30.31 11.12 19.31
CA VAL A 425 29.84 11.42 17.96
C VAL A 425 29.35 12.87 17.87
N ALA A 426 29.80 13.60 16.85
CA ALA A 426 29.36 14.96 16.62
C ALA A 426 27.85 15.00 16.32
N ILE A 427 27.14 15.94 16.93
CA ILE A 427 25.68 16.08 16.77
C ILE A 427 25.27 16.24 15.29
N THR A 428 26.12 16.83 14.45
CA THR A 428 25.84 16.96 13.02
C THR A 428 25.83 15.61 12.32
N ASP A 429 26.77 14.72 12.63
CA ASP A 429 26.81 13.37 12.05
C ASP A 429 25.57 12.58 12.46
N VAL A 430 25.15 12.73 13.72
CA VAL A 430 23.91 12.16 14.22
C VAL A 430 22.69 12.69 13.46
N ILE A 431 22.60 14.00 13.19
CA ILE A 431 21.52 14.59 12.40
C ILE A 431 21.52 14.03 10.98
N ILE A 432 22.68 13.98 10.31
CA ILE A 432 22.81 13.46 8.94
C ILE A 432 22.35 12.00 8.89
N ILE A 433 22.88 11.15 9.78
CA ILE A 433 22.56 9.72 9.86
C ILE A 433 21.07 9.54 10.15
N ASN A 434 20.55 10.17 11.20
CA ASN A 434 19.15 9.99 11.61
C ASN A 434 18.17 10.47 10.53
N VAL A 435 18.43 11.60 9.87
CA VAL A 435 17.59 12.12 8.78
C VAL A 435 17.67 11.23 7.55
N ALA A 436 18.86 10.77 7.15
CA ALA A 436 19.03 9.85 6.04
C ALA A 436 18.30 8.52 6.30
N VAL A 437 18.41 7.97 7.51
CA VAL A 437 17.70 6.76 7.90
C VAL A 437 16.18 6.98 7.93
N ALA A 438 15.70 8.13 8.42
CA ALA A 438 14.28 8.44 8.42
C ALA A 438 13.69 8.56 7.00
N LEU A 439 14.45 9.17 6.06
CA LEU A 439 14.08 9.22 4.64
C LEU A 439 14.04 7.82 4.03
N PHE A 440 15.09 7.02 4.27
CA PHE A 440 15.16 5.64 3.78
C PHE A 440 14.00 4.79 4.32
N ALA A 441 13.74 4.84 5.64
CA ALA A 441 12.66 4.09 6.28
C ALA A 441 11.27 4.52 5.76
N GLY A 442 11.07 5.80 5.42
CA GLY A 442 9.82 6.31 4.86
C GLY A 442 9.51 5.76 3.45
N LEU A 443 10.53 5.35 2.69
CA LEU A 443 10.37 4.74 1.37
C LEU A 443 10.15 3.22 1.43
N MET A 444 10.45 2.61 2.57
CA MET A 444 10.41 1.15 2.72
C MET A 444 9.00 0.68 3.08
N PRO A 445 8.49 -0.39 2.42
CA PRO A 445 7.15 -0.92 2.67
C PRO A 445 7.08 -1.79 3.94
N VAL A 446 7.86 -1.44 4.97
CA VAL A 446 7.96 -2.17 6.24
C VAL A 446 7.26 -1.37 7.34
N PRO A 447 6.16 -1.87 7.93
CA PRO A 447 5.45 -1.18 8.99
C PRO A 447 6.40 -0.81 10.15
N GLY A 448 6.42 0.48 10.51
CA GLY A 448 7.23 0.96 11.63
C GLY A 448 8.76 0.91 11.44
N GLY A 449 9.24 0.53 10.25
CA GLY A 449 10.66 0.44 9.94
C GLY A 449 11.44 -0.57 10.78
N VAL A 450 10.75 -1.53 11.43
CA VAL A 450 11.36 -2.50 12.34
C VAL A 450 12.45 -3.29 11.62
N GLY A 451 13.64 -3.31 12.21
CA GLY A 451 14.84 -3.94 11.68
C GLY A 451 15.58 -3.07 10.66
N VAL A 452 14.85 -2.39 9.76
CA VAL A 452 15.45 -1.50 8.76
C VAL A 452 16.10 -0.29 9.43
N THR A 453 15.38 0.37 10.33
CA THR A 453 15.88 1.56 11.04
C THR A 453 17.03 1.20 11.97
N GLU A 454 16.91 0.11 12.72
CA GLU A 454 17.95 -0.41 13.63
C GLU A 454 19.24 -0.70 12.85
N GLY A 455 19.15 -1.45 11.74
CA GLY A 455 20.31 -1.79 10.92
C GLY A 455 20.93 -0.57 10.23
N ALA A 456 20.11 0.35 9.71
CA ALA A 456 20.60 1.53 9.03
C ALA A 456 21.25 2.56 9.99
N LEU A 457 20.69 2.73 11.20
CA LEU A 457 21.33 3.53 12.26
C LEU A 457 22.66 2.90 12.68
N THR A 458 22.67 1.58 12.90
CA THR A 458 23.90 0.85 13.27
C THR A 458 24.99 1.05 12.21
N ALA A 459 24.66 0.83 10.94
CA ALA A 459 25.60 1.03 9.84
C ALA A 459 26.09 2.49 9.74
N GLY A 460 25.18 3.46 9.92
CA GLY A 460 25.54 4.88 9.92
C GLY A 460 26.52 5.25 11.04
N PHE A 461 26.31 4.74 12.25
CA PHE A 461 27.21 5.01 13.38
C PHE A 461 28.55 4.28 13.26
N VAL A 462 28.56 3.04 12.74
CA VAL A 462 29.80 2.35 12.40
C VAL A 462 30.61 3.13 11.38
N ALA A 463 29.96 3.75 10.39
CA ALA A 463 30.64 4.57 9.39
C ALA A 463 31.32 5.83 9.97
N VAL A 464 30.90 6.31 11.15
CA VAL A 464 31.55 7.42 11.87
C VAL A 464 32.39 6.95 13.06
N GLY A 465 32.74 5.66 13.09
CA GLY A 465 33.73 5.11 14.03
C GLY A 465 33.16 4.53 15.32
N VAL A 466 31.83 4.43 15.49
CA VAL A 466 31.25 3.76 16.66
C VAL A 466 31.45 2.24 16.54
N PRO A 467 31.94 1.55 17.59
CA PRO A 467 32.05 0.10 17.58
C PRO A 467 30.71 -0.58 17.27
N GLN A 468 30.72 -1.61 16.41
CA GLN A 468 29.50 -2.22 15.88
C GLN A 468 28.51 -2.69 16.96
N ALA A 469 29.01 -3.34 18.03
CA ALA A 469 28.16 -3.78 19.14
C ALA A 469 27.49 -2.61 19.86
N THR A 470 28.24 -1.54 20.14
CA THR A 470 27.74 -0.31 20.78
C THR A 470 26.77 0.43 19.87
N ALA A 471 27.04 0.51 18.58
CA ALA A 471 26.15 1.14 17.59
C ALA A 471 24.80 0.42 17.53
N LEU A 472 24.81 -0.91 17.52
CA LEU A 472 23.59 -1.72 17.56
C LEU A 472 22.84 -1.55 18.88
N ALA A 473 23.54 -1.61 20.01
CA ALA A 473 22.94 -1.38 21.33
C ALA A 473 22.29 0.00 21.44
N ALA A 474 22.99 1.06 21.01
CA ALA A 474 22.46 2.43 20.99
C ALA A 474 21.25 2.56 20.05
N ALA A 475 21.29 1.96 18.86
CA ALA A 475 20.15 1.95 17.94
C ALA A 475 18.93 1.24 18.54
N LEU A 476 19.13 0.10 19.21
CA LEU A 476 18.07 -0.65 19.90
C LEU A 476 17.51 0.13 21.09
N CYS A 477 18.35 0.73 21.94
CA CYS A 477 17.91 1.58 23.05
C CYS A 477 17.13 2.80 22.57
N TYR A 478 17.60 3.47 21.52
CA TYR A 478 16.87 4.58 20.91
C TYR A 478 15.50 4.14 20.39
N ARG A 479 15.41 2.98 19.73
CA ARG A 479 14.15 2.42 19.23
C ARG A 479 13.23 1.95 20.35
N LEU A 480 13.79 1.43 21.45
CA LEU A 480 13.04 1.13 22.66
C LEU A 480 12.35 2.39 23.19
N ILE A 481 13.09 3.50 23.30
CA ILE A 481 12.60 4.79 23.79
C ILE A 481 11.58 5.44 22.83
N THR A 482 11.82 5.35 21.52
CA THR A 482 11.07 6.13 20.52
C THR A 482 10.01 5.34 19.77
N PHE A 483 10.03 4.02 19.82
CA PHE A 483 9.11 3.17 19.05
C PHE A 483 8.44 2.07 19.87
N TYR A 484 9.18 1.30 20.69
CA TYR A 484 8.61 0.13 21.37
C TYR A 484 7.92 0.42 22.72
N LEU A 485 8.46 1.35 23.53
CA LEU A 485 7.81 1.79 24.78
C LEU A 485 6.64 2.77 24.56
N PRO A 486 6.69 3.72 23.60
CA PRO A 486 5.61 4.68 23.40
C PRO A 486 4.18 4.18 23.23
N PRO A 487 3.93 3.01 22.64
CA PRO A 487 2.60 2.41 22.61
C PRO A 487 1.96 2.27 24.00
N LEU A 488 2.73 2.08 25.09
CA LEU A 488 2.19 1.89 26.44
C LEU A 488 1.44 3.13 26.94
N TRP A 489 2.05 4.31 26.87
CA TRP A 489 1.36 5.56 27.18
C TRP A 489 0.47 6.05 26.02
N GLY A 490 0.76 5.63 24.78
CA GLY A 490 -0.11 5.82 23.63
C GLY A 490 -1.49 5.21 23.82
N TYR A 491 -1.58 4.02 24.43
CA TYR A 491 -2.86 3.40 24.81
C TYR A 491 -3.66 4.27 25.77
N VAL A 492 -3.00 4.84 26.78
CA VAL A 492 -3.63 5.76 27.74
C VAL A 492 -4.14 7.02 27.02
N ALA A 493 -3.35 7.58 26.10
CA ALA A 493 -3.74 8.73 25.29
C ALA A 493 -4.93 8.42 24.37
N LEU A 494 -4.94 7.25 23.72
CA LEU A 494 -6.04 6.78 22.89
C LEU A 494 -7.34 6.64 23.69
N ARG A 495 -7.27 6.01 24.87
CA ARG A 495 -8.42 5.87 25.78
C ARG A 495 -8.93 7.22 26.26
N SER A 496 -8.03 8.16 26.57
CA SER A 496 -8.38 9.53 26.95
C SER A 496 -9.13 10.23 25.82
N LEU A 497 -8.63 10.17 24.58
CA LEU A 497 -9.28 10.79 23.43
C LEU A 497 -10.66 10.21 23.13
N ARG A 498 -10.83 8.88 23.24
CA ARG A 498 -12.14 8.21 23.08
C ARG A 498 -13.12 8.64 24.16
N ARG A 499 -12.68 8.69 25.42
CA ARG A 499 -13.52 9.12 26.55
C ARG A 499 -14.00 10.56 26.38
N ASP A 500 -13.11 11.43 25.89
CA ASP A 500 -13.39 12.84 25.68
C ASP A 500 -14.15 13.10 24.34
N GLY A 501 -14.50 12.05 23.59
CA GLY A 501 -15.32 12.13 22.36
C GLY A 501 -14.57 12.52 21.09
N TYR A 502 -13.23 12.51 21.10
CA TYR A 502 -12.38 12.94 19.99
C TYR A 502 -11.94 11.81 19.05
N LEU A 503 -12.21 10.53 19.36
CA LEU A 503 -11.93 9.38 18.48
C LEU A 503 -13.08 8.38 18.43
#